data_AF-A0A2G6GRF7-F1
#
_entry.id   AF-A0A2G6GRF7-F1
#
_cell.length_a   1.000
_cell.length_b   1.000
_cell.length_c   1.000
_cell.angle_alpha   90.00
_cell.angle_beta   90.00
_cell.angle_gamma   90.00
#
_symmetry.space_group_name_H-M   'P 1'
#
loop_
_entity.id
_entity.type
_entity.pdbx_description
1 polymer ?
#
loop_
_entity_poly.entity_id
_entity_poly.type
_entity_poly.pdbx_seq_one_letter_code
_entity_poly.pdbx_strand_id
1 'polypeptide(L)'
;KVDGIWSNNKEDAINVNFLDFDIQNIWKVLKPSDFDLSGTLSGYAKFSQKEDAYTLESDLAIPNLSVEKQYLGKLTVSSDWSEINDAIHSKATLLRNNTPIFSIDGNYEIEDGSLDYTLGLKEFKMNLLEGFAKDYFTKLNGTSDGELRIQGTLDQPVVNGSINFDIPAITLAETGVTYHLKETLNVENSGIVFDNFKISDATNNSATINGEVLLSMEKNSNINLNISAKKLRILENSYQPLAYGNARATADLEVSGDFKNIKVMGSVTTDNNSKIIVPFDAASDIGDNDFITFINPADSAKYYERNGILFIPTGSTTPLTFDVDFKLNPTSEVQVLFESNSGSVLKTRGTADLFISRNQFEKQTIIGDYRVERGSFYYSLENIV
;
A
#
# COMPACT_ATOMS: atom_id res chain seq x y z
N LYS A 1 22.66 -26.03 -15.56
CA LYS A 1 24.00 -26.38 -16.10
C LYS A 1 24.64 -25.09 -16.60
N VAL A 2 25.91 -24.84 -16.27
CA VAL A 2 26.67 -23.72 -16.81
C VAL A 2 27.86 -24.29 -17.57
N ASP A 3 28.07 -23.83 -18.80
CA ASP A 3 29.17 -24.24 -19.66
C ASP A 3 29.59 -23.10 -20.60
N GLY A 4 30.84 -23.12 -21.05
CA GLY A 4 31.40 -22.08 -21.92
C GLY A 4 32.61 -21.38 -21.34
N ILE A 5 33.10 -20.39 -22.10
CA ILE A 5 34.30 -19.61 -21.79
C ILE A 5 33.92 -18.13 -21.89
N TRP A 6 34.42 -17.32 -20.96
CA TRP A 6 34.34 -15.86 -21.05
C TRP A 6 35.66 -15.33 -21.62
N SER A 7 35.61 -14.74 -22.81
CA SER A 7 36.78 -14.08 -23.41
C SER A 7 36.33 -13.02 -24.42
N ASN A 8 37.29 -12.24 -24.93
CA ASN A 8 37.04 -11.24 -25.99
C ASN A 8 36.87 -11.88 -27.38
N ASN A 9 36.87 -13.21 -27.49
CA ASN A 9 36.60 -13.92 -28.73
C ASN A 9 35.09 -13.93 -29.00
N LYS A 10 34.69 -13.53 -30.21
CA LYS A 10 33.28 -13.42 -30.63
C LYS A 10 32.52 -14.75 -30.60
N GLU A 11 33.23 -15.88 -30.67
CA GLU A 11 32.65 -17.24 -30.61
C GLU A 11 32.51 -17.77 -29.18
N ASP A 12 33.16 -17.13 -28.21
CA ASP A 12 33.12 -17.56 -26.81
C ASP A 12 31.86 -17.02 -26.15
N ALA A 13 31.12 -17.91 -25.50
CA ALA A 13 29.91 -17.57 -24.77
C ALA A 13 29.82 -18.37 -23.48
N ILE A 14 29.24 -17.76 -22.44
CA ILE A 14 28.73 -18.48 -21.27
C ILE A 14 27.29 -18.87 -21.57
N ASN A 15 27.01 -20.17 -21.53
CA ASN A 15 25.69 -20.73 -21.65
C ASN A 15 25.20 -21.19 -20.28
N VAL A 16 23.98 -20.79 -19.94
CA VAL A 16 23.28 -21.18 -18.73
C VAL A 16 21.99 -21.85 -19.13
N ASN A 17 21.89 -23.15 -18.83
CA ASN A 17 20.69 -23.95 -19.08
C ASN A 17 19.98 -24.21 -17.76
N PHE A 18 18.72 -23.80 -17.67
CA PHE A 18 17.84 -24.02 -16.54
C PHE A 18 16.89 -25.19 -16.85
N LEU A 19 16.82 -26.15 -15.93
CA LEU A 19 15.86 -27.25 -15.98
C LEU A 19 15.22 -27.35 -14.61
N ASP A 20 13.96 -26.93 -14.52
CA ASP A 20 13.15 -26.90 -13.29
C ASP A 20 13.91 -26.24 -12.11
N PHE A 21 14.64 -25.18 -12.40
CA PHE A 21 15.46 -24.48 -11.43
C PHE A 21 14.57 -23.66 -10.49
N ASP A 22 14.68 -23.89 -9.19
CA ASP A 22 13.91 -23.12 -8.20
C ASP A 22 14.39 -21.67 -8.10
N ILE A 23 13.53 -20.74 -8.50
CA ILE A 23 13.83 -19.30 -8.55
C ILE A 23 14.05 -18.68 -7.17
N GLN A 24 13.62 -19.33 -6.09
CA GLN A 24 13.93 -18.88 -4.73
C GLN A 24 15.44 -18.80 -4.50
N ASN A 25 16.24 -19.62 -5.18
CA ASN A 25 17.69 -19.60 -5.05
C ASN A 25 18.30 -18.32 -5.65
N ILE A 26 17.76 -17.83 -6.78
CA ILE A 26 18.17 -16.53 -7.36
C ILE A 26 17.68 -15.39 -6.46
N TRP A 27 16.44 -15.47 -6.00
CA TRP A 27 15.82 -14.43 -5.18
C TRP A 27 16.57 -14.18 -3.87
N LYS A 28 16.99 -15.25 -3.18
CA LYS A 28 17.78 -15.18 -1.94
C LYS A 28 19.17 -14.54 -2.13
N VAL A 29 19.73 -14.64 -3.34
CA VAL A 29 21.04 -14.06 -3.69
C VAL A 29 20.89 -12.59 -4.02
N LEU A 30 19.90 -12.25 -4.86
CA LEU A 30 19.68 -10.88 -5.30
C LEU A 30 19.13 -9.98 -4.19
N LYS A 31 18.40 -10.55 -3.21
CA LYS A 31 17.73 -9.85 -2.10
C LYS A 31 17.12 -8.49 -2.50
N PRO A 32 16.36 -8.40 -3.59
CA PRO A 32 15.89 -7.11 -4.07
C PRO A 32 14.79 -6.51 -3.19
N SER A 33 14.11 -7.31 -2.35
CA SER A 33 12.97 -6.89 -1.53
C SER A 33 12.57 -7.94 -0.46
N ASP A 34 11.65 -7.56 0.41
CA ASP A 34 11.13 -8.37 1.53
C ASP A 34 9.95 -9.32 1.17
N PHE A 35 9.69 -9.57 -0.12
CA PHE A 35 8.61 -10.49 -0.55
C PHE A 35 9.14 -11.84 -1.04
N ASP A 36 8.35 -12.90 -0.89
CA ASP A 36 8.70 -14.26 -1.32
C ASP A 36 8.29 -14.50 -2.78
N LEU A 37 9.27 -14.74 -3.65
CA LEU A 37 9.05 -15.18 -5.05
C LEU A 37 9.27 -16.69 -5.17
N SER A 38 8.36 -17.42 -5.84
CA SER A 38 8.47 -18.87 -6.04
C SER A 38 8.01 -19.33 -7.42
N GLY A 39 8.59 -20.44 -7.89
CA GLY A 39 8.34 -21.01 -9.21
C GLY A 39 9.55 -21.81 -9.72
N THR A 40 9.34 -22.57 -10.78
CA THR A 40 10.40 -23.30 -11.47
C THR A 40 10.73 -22.65 -12.80
N LEU A 41 12.00 -22.31 -13.00
CA LEU A 41 12.55 -21.72 -14.21
C LEU A 41 13.13 -22.82 -15.10
N SER A 42 12.69 -22.81 -16.36
CA SER A 42 13.24 -23.66 -17.41
C SER A 42 13.55 -22.80 -18.64
N GLY A 43 14.60 -23.15 -19.38
CA GLY A 43 15.03 -22.38 -20.55
C GLY A 43 16.55 -22.19 -20.60
N TYR A 44 17.00 -21.22 -21.38
CA TYR A 44 18.42 -20.91 -21.50
C TYR A 44 18.68 -19.41 -21.50
N ALA A 45 19.89 -19.04 -21.09
CA ALA A 45 20.47 -17.72 -21.28
C ALA A 45 21.90 -17.88 -21.78
N LYS A 46 22.27 -17.08 -22.77
CA LYS A 46 23.59 -17.06 -23.39
C LYS A 46 24.14 -15.65 -23.31
N PHE A 47 25.30 -15.53 -22.71
CA PHE A 47 26.05 -14.29 -22.55
C PHE A 47 27.32 -14.38 -23.39
N SER A 48 27.56 -13.41 -24.26
CA SER A 48 28.79 -13.30 -25.04
C SER A 48 29.25 -11.86 -25.14
N GLN A 49 30.50 -11.66 -25.51
CA GLN A 49 31.06 -10.34 -25.77
C GLN A 49 31.40 -10.25 -27.27
N LYS A 50 30.85 -9.24 -27.94
CA LYS A 50 31.15 -8.93 -29.33
C LYS A 50 31.81 -7.56 -29.39
N GLU A 51 33.14 -7.55 -29.51
CA GLU A 51 33.95 -6.33 -29.41
C GLU A 51 33.83 -5.70 -28.01
N ASP A 52 33.31 -4.47 -27.91
CA ASP A 52 33.09 -3.77 -26.65
C ASP A 52 31.65 -3.93 -26.13
N ALA A 53 30.76 -4.61 -26.87
CA ALA A 53 29.36 -4.81 -26.50
C ALA A 53 29.10 -6.19 -25.88
N TYR A 54 28.30 -6.22 -24.81
CA TYR A 54 27.79 -7.45 -24.22
C TYR A 54 26.47 -7.84 -24.87
N THR A 55 26.38 -9.09 -25.33
CA THR A 55 25.18 -9.63 -25.97
C THR A 55 24.46 -10.58 -25.02
N LEU A 56 23.13 -10.49 -24.96
CA LEU A 56 22.27 -11.40 -24.19
C LEU A 56 21.21 -12.02 -25.09
N GLU A 57 21.23 -13.35 -25.17
CA GLU A 57 20.20 -14.14 -25.84
C GLU A 57 19.54 -15.05 -24.79
N SER A 58 18.21 -15.03 -24.68
CA SER A 58 17.51 -15.88 -23.70
C SER A 58 16.12 -16.28 -24.16
N ASP A 59 15.71 -17.47 -23.71
CA ASP A 59 14.32 -17.92 -23.74
C ASP A 59 14.07 -18.67 -22.43
N LEU A 60 13.29 -18.04 -21.56
CA LEU A 60 13.06 -18.42 -20.18
C LEU A 60 11.56 -18.52 -19.92
N ALA A 61 11.16 -19.58 -19.23
CA ALA A 61 9.78 -19.79 -18.83
C ALA A 61 9.69 -20.17 -17.35
N ILE A 62 8.77 -19.53 -16.65
CA ILE A 62 8.35 -19.87 -15.29
C ILE A 62 6.86 -20.23 -15.35
N PRO A 63 6.50 -21.52 -15.50
CA PRO A 63 5.12 -21.94 -15.69
C PRO A 63 4.19 -21.58 -14.52
N ASN A 64 4.72 -21.57 -13.30
CA ASN A 64 3.94 -21.40 -12.08
C ASN A 64 4.53 -20.30 -11.18
N LEU A 65 4.63 -19.08 -11.71
CA LEU A 65 5.12 -17.94 -10.94
C LEU A 65 4.12 -17.61 -9.83
N SER A 66 4.62 -17.48 -8.61
CA SER A 66 3.84 -17.08 -7.45
C SER A 66 4.62 -16.10 -6.56
N VAL A 67 3.93 -15.13 -5.98
CA VAL A 67 4.48 -14.17 -5.01
C VAL A 67 3.67 -14.25 -3.73
N GLU A 68 4.31 -14.31 -2.55
CA GLU A 68 3.61 -14.42 -1.26
C GLU A 68 2.59 -15.59 -1.26
N LYS A 69 2.94 -16.70 -1.93
CA LYS A 69 2.10 -17.90 -2.17
C LYS A 69 0.88 -17.66 -3.07
N GLN A 70 0.72 -16.46 -3.61
CA GLN A 70 -0.31 -16.13 -4.58
C GLN A 70 0.17 -16.44 -6.00
N TYR A 71 -0.54 -17.36 -6.67
CA TYR A 71 -0.28 -17.72 -8.05
C TYR A 71 -0.59 -16.57 -9.02
N LEU A 72 0.42 -16.13 -9.77
CA LEU A 72 0.31 -15.06 -10.76
C LEU A 72 0.02 -15.60 -12.16
N GLY A 73 0.72 -16.65 -12.57
CA GLY A 73 0.59 -17.21 -13.92
C GLY A 73 1.88 -17.81 -14.47
N LYS A 74 1.91 -18.00 -15.79
CA LYS A 74 3.10 -18.36 -16.54
C LYS A 74 3.82 -17.09 -16.98
N LEU A 75 5.05 -16.88 -16.52
CA LEU A 75 5.92 -15.82 -17.04
C LEU A 75 6.80 -16.40 -18.14
N THR A 76 6.88 -15.72 -19.28
CA THR A 76 7.89 -15.98 -20.32
C THR A 76 8.74 -14.75 -20.49
N VAL A 77 10.05 -14.92 -20.61
CA VAL A 77 11.02 -13.86 -20.86
C VAL A 77 11.89 -14.30 -22.02
N SER A 78 12.02 -13.46 -23.04
CA SER A 78 12.98 -13.66 -24.11
C SER A 78 13.80 -12.40 -24.33
N SER A 79 15.02 -12.57 -24.78
CA SER A 79 15.88 -11.45 -25.16
C SER A 79 16.72 -11.84 -26.36
N ASP A 80 16.99 -10.87 -27.22
CA ASP A 80 17.78 -11.05 -28.42
C ASP A 80 18.70 -9.86 -28.62
N TRP A 81 19.90 -10.12 -29.11
CA TRP A 81 20.85 -9.08 -29.49
C TRP A 81 20.52 -8.53 -30.88
N SER A 82 20.35 -7.22 -31.00
CA SER A 82 20.19 -6.52 -32.28
C SER A 82 21.49 -5.83 -32.68
N GLU A 83 22.21 -6.41 -33.63
CA GLU A 83 23.45 -5.81 -34.18
C GLU A 83 23.21 -4.48 -34.88
N ILE A 84 22.01 -4.26 -35.44
CA ILE A 84 21.69 -3.05 -36.19
C ILE A 84 21.46 -1.86 -35.25
N ASN A 85 20.91 -2.11 -34.07
CA ASN A 85 20.51 -1.08 -33.12
C ASN A 85 21.46 -0.99 -31.92
N ASP A 86 22.52 -1.80 -31.88
CA ASP A 86 23.41 -1.95 -30.72
C ASP A 86 22.65 -2.09 -29.38
N ALA A 87 21.61 -2.94 -29.41
CA ALA A 87 20.61 -3.01 -28.35
C ALA A 87 20.23 -4.45 -28.02
N ILE A 88 19.87 -4.66 -26.74
CA ILE A 88 19.24 -5.88 -26.28
C ILE A 88 17.73 -5.67 -26.34
N HIS A 89 17.07 -6.30 -27.30
CA HIS A 89 15.61 -6.37 -27.33
C HIS A 89 15.16 -7.41 -26.31
N SER A 90 14.20 -7.08 -25.45
CA SER A 90 13.66 -8.01 -24.46
C SER A 90 12.15 -7.93 -24.40
N LYS A 91 11.53 -9.10 -24.23
CA LYS A 91 10.09 -9.25 -24.06
C LYS A 91 9.81 -10.12 -22.84
N ALA A 92 8.99 -9.61 -21.93
CA ALA A 92 8.40 -10.39 -20.85
C ALA A 92 6.88 -10.44 -21.02
N THR A 93 6.26 -11.58 -20.77
CA THR A 93 4.79 -11.72 -20.82
C THR A 93 4.31 -12.62 -19.69
N LEU A 94 3.38 -12.12 -18.89
CA LEU A 94 2.67 -12.90 -17.89
C LEU A 94 1.33 -13.36 -18.48
N LEU A 95 1.16 -14.67 -18.58
CA LEU A 95 -0.05 -15.31 -19.06
C LEU A 95 -0.83 -15.93 -17.90
N ARG A 96 -2.14 -15.68 -17.88
CA ARG A 96 -3.08 -16.36 -16.99
C ARG A 96 -4.13 -17.06 -17.84
N ASN A 97 -4.28 -18.36 -17.66
CA ASN A 97 -5.15 -19.20 -18.51
C ASN A 97 -4.87 -19.02 -20.02
N ASN A 98 -3.59 -18.90 -20.39
CA ASN A 98 -3.13 -18.65 -21.76
C ASN A 98 -3.54 -17.29 -22.37
N THR A 99 -4.02 -16.35 -21.54
CA THR A 99 -4.28 -14.97 -21.93
C THR A 99 -3.18 -14.06 -21.36
N PRO A 100 -2.49 -13.26 -22.20
CA PRO A 100 -1.58 -12.24 -21.73
C PRO A 100 -2.32 -11.18 -20.91
N ILE A 101 -1.88 -10.94 -19.67
CA ILE A 101 -2.46 -9.93 -18.77
C ILE A 101 -1.48 -8.80 -18.42
N PHE A 102 -0.19 -9.06 -18.61
CA PHE A 102 0.90 -8.11 -18.41
C PHE A 102 1.99 -8.40 -19.43
N SER A 103 2.59 -7.37 -20.00
CA SER A 103 3.76 -7.49 -20.89
C SER A 103 4.73 -6.34 -20.70
N ILE A 104 6.00 -6.61 -20.91
CA ILE A 104 7.04 -5.60 -21.13
C ILE A 104 7.71 -5.96 -22.46
N ASP A 105 7.92 -4.99 -23.33
CA ASP A 105 8.50 -5.17 -24.66
C ASP A 105 9.32 -3.94 -25.01
N GLY A 106 10.58 -4.10 -25.41
CA GLY A 106 11.44 -2.96 -25.69
C GLY A 106 12.92 -3.25 -25.73
N ASN A 107 13.71 -2.18 -25.74
CA ASN A 107 15.16 -2.22 -25.94
C ASN A 107 15.91 -1.59 -24.78
N TYR A 108 17.07 -2.18 -24.47
CA TYR A 108 18.15 -1.55 -23.75
C TYR A 108 19.29 -1.26 -24.71
N GLU A 109 19.61 0.01 -24.93
CA GLU A 109 20.67 0.46 -25.84
C GLU A 109 22.02 0.42 -25.11
N ILE A 110 23.02 -0.26 -25.67
CA ILE A 110 24.31 -0.47 -25.00
C ILE A 110 25.17 0.80 -25.01
N GLU A 111 25.14 1.55 -26.12
CA GLU A 111 26.01 2.71 -26.35
C GLU A 111 25.83 3.79 -25.27
N ASP A 112 24.59 4.13 -24.93
CA ASP A 112 24.26 5.18 -23.96
C ASP A 112 23.59 4.67 -22.68
N GLY A 113 23.33 3.36 -22.58
CA GLY A 113 22.66 2.74 -21.44
C GLY A 113 21.19 3.14 -21.32
N SER A 114 20.55 3.55 -22.42
CA SER A 114 19.18 4.00 -22.41
C SER A 114 18.15 2.87 -22.49
N LEU A 115 16.97 3.15 -21.97
CA LEU A 115 15.80 2.30 -21.96
C LEU A 115 14.78 2.84 -22.97
N ASP A 116 14.13 1.95 -23.69
CA ASP A 116 12.86 2.22 -24.37
C ASP A 116 11.97 0.98 -24.28
N TYR A 117 11.14 0.92 -23.24
CA TYR A 117 10.24 -0.19 -22.98
C TYR A 117 8.79 0.25 -22.91
N THR A 118 7.91 -0.58 -23.44
CA THR A 118 6.46 -0.47 -23.28
C THR A 118 5.98 -1.57 -22.34
N LEU A 119 5.39 -1.15 -21.23
CA LEU A 119 4.66 -2.00 -20.29
C LEU A 119 3.17 -1.92 -20.63
N GLY A 120 2.55 -3.08 -20.86
CA GLY A 120 1.12 -3.20 -21.12
C GLY A 120 0.39 -3.97 -20.02
N LEU A 121 -0.78 -3.46 -19.63
CA LEU A 121 -1.74 -4.13 -18.76
C LEU A 121 -3.02 -4.39 -19.56
N LYS A 122 -3.53 -5.63 -19.51
CA LYS A 122 -4.78 -5.99 -20.18
C LYS A 122 -5.64 -6.86 -19.28
N GLU A 123 -6.78 -6.32 -18.87
CA GLU A 123 -7.66 -6.86 -17.84
C GLU A 123 -6.89 -7.40 -16.62
N PHE A 124 -5.80 -6.72 -16.24
CA PHE A 124 -4.91 -7.18 -15.19
C PHE A 124 -5.67 -7.22 -13.88
N LYS A 125 -5.76 -8.40 -13.26
CA LYS A 125 -6.59 -8.58 -12.07
C LYS A 125 -5.88 -7.97 -10.86
N MET A 126 -6.49 -6.93 -10.28
CA MET A 126 -5.90 -6.17 -9.16
C MET A 126 -5.67 -7.04 -7.92
N ASN A 127 -6.42 -8.14 -7.76
CA ASN A 127 -6.22 -9.03 -6.64
C ASN A 127 -4.84 -9.70 -6.65
N LEU A 128 -4.17 -9.79 -7.81
CA LEU A 128 -2.78 -10.27 -7.92
C LEU A 128 -1.78 -9.40 -7.17
N LEU A 129 -2.16 -8.16 -6.80
CA LEU A 129 -1.33 -7.24 -6.04
C LEU A 129 -1.54 -7.33 -4.52
N GLU A 130 -2.54 -8.10 -4.05
CA GLU A 130 -2.85 -8.21 -2.61
C GLU A 130 -1.64 -8.70 -1.81
N GLY A 131 -0.85 -9.64 -2.34
CA GLY A 131 0.39 -10.09 -1.68
C GLY A 131 1.39 -8.96 -1.40
N PHE A 132 1.48 -7.97 -2.29
CA PHE A 132 2.40 -6.83 -2.17
C PHE A 132 1.85 -5.70 -1.29
N ALA A 133 0.52 -5.62 -1.13
CA ALA A 133 -0.16 -4.51 -0.48
C ALA A 133 -1.00 -4.94 0.73
N LYS A 134 -0.72 -6.12 1.30
CA LYS A 134 -1.45 -6.73 2.42
C LYS A 134 -1.53 -5.84 3.67
N ASP A 135 -0.53 -5.00 3.88
CA ASP A 135 -0.48 -4.07 5.02
C ASP A 135 -1.44 -2.89 4.85
N TYR A 136 -1.84 -2.58 3.61
CA TYR A 136 -2.68 -1.44 3.26
C TYR A 136 -4.11 -1.85 2.88
N PHE A 137 -4.27 -3.02 2.24
CA PHE A 137 -5.55 -3.50 1.75
C PHE A 137 -5.81 -4.94 2.20
N THR A 138 -6.99 -5.18 2.75
CA THR A 138 -7.49 -6.54 3.04
C THR A 138 -8.22 -7.16 1.87
N LYS A 139 -8.61 -6.34 0.89
CA LYS A 139 -9.29 -6.77 -0.34
C LYS A 139 -8.99 -5.78 -1.45
N LEU A 140 -8.65 -6.29 -2.63
CA LEU A 140 -8.37 -5.50 -3.82
C LEU A 140 -8.93 -6.22 -5.05
N ASN A 141 -10.20 -6.00 -5.33
CA ASN A 141 -10.88 -6.60 -6.49
C ASN A 141 -11.05 -5.57 -7.60
N GLY A 142 -10.77 -5.98 -8.83
CA GLY A 142 -10.96 -5.17 -10.02
C GLY A 142 -10.04 -5.55 -11.15
N THR A 143 -10.05 -4.71 -12.18
CA THR A 143 -9.15 -4.81 -13.32
C THR A 143 -8.43 -3.50 -13.56
N SER A 144 -7.25 -3.59 -14.16
CA SER A 144 -6.56 -2.46 -14.77
C SER A 144 -6.19 -2.73 -16.21
N ASP A 145 -6.25 -1.68 -17.02
CA ASP A 145 -5.95 -1.68 -18.45
C ASP A 145 -5.17 -0.41 -18.77
N GLY A 146 -4.01 -0.53 -19.39
CA GLY A 146 -3.16 0.64 -19.60
C GLY A 146 -1.85 0.31 -20.29
N GLU A 147 -1.14 1.37 -20.64
CA GLU A 147 0.17 1.31 -21.26
C GLU A 147 1.07 2.37 -20.62
N LEU A 148 2.27 1.95 -20.24
CA LEU A 148 3.32 2.82 -19.72
C LEU A 148 4.57 2.66 -20.58
N ARG A 149 5.15 3.78 -20.99
CA ARG A 149 6.44 3.86 -21.67
C ARG A 149 7.52 4.21 -20.65
N ILE A 150 8.58 3.42 -20.58
CA ILE A 150 9.70 3.55 -19.67
C ILE A 150 10.92 3.92 -20.51
N GLN A 151 11.45 5.12 -20.31
CA GLN A 151 12.61 5.65 -21.01
C GLN A 151 13.69 6.13 -20.04
N GLY A 152 14.77 6.74 -20.53
CA GLY A 152 15.86 7.26 -19.69
C GLY A 152 16.94 6.20 -19.50
N THR A 153 17.61 6.18 -18.35
CA THR A 153 18.66 5.18 -18.05
C THR A 153 18.20 4.22 -16.96
N LEU A 154 18.95 3.13 -16.73
CA LEU A 154 18.68 2.21 -15.62
C LEU A 154 18.65 2.91 -14.25
N ASP A 155 19.50 3.91 -14.06
CA ASP A 155 19.58 4.66 -12.80
C ASP A 155 18.48 5.74 -12.68
N GLN A 156 18.01 6.27 -13.82
CA GLN A 156 17.01 7.34 -13.86
C GLN A 156 15.92 7.05 -14.91
N PRO A 157 15.07 6.04 -14.67
CA PRO A 157 13.98 5.74 -15.58
C PRO A 157 12.88 6.81 -15.50
N VAL A 158 12.38 7.21 -16.65
CA VAL A 158 11.27 8.14 -16.84
C VAL A 158 10.07 7.36 -17.35
N VAL A 159 9.00 7.33 -16.57
CA VAL A 159 7.77 6.60 -16.89
C VAL A 159 6.69 7.57 -17.35
N ASN A 160 6.04 7.27 -18.47
CA ASN A 160 4.92 8.05 -18.99
C ASN A 160 3.79 7.12 -19.44
N GLY A 161 2.54 7.56 -19.35
CA GLY A 161 1.40 6.82 -19.89
C GLY A 161 0.18 6.91 -19.00
N SER A 162 -0.70 5.93 -19.08
CA SER A 162 -1.91 5.91 -18.24
C SER A 162 -2.40 4.51 -17.95
N ILE A 163 -3.05 4.38 -16.79
CA ILE A 163 -3.69 3.15 -16.34
C ILE A 163 -5.14 3.46 -16.00
N ASN A 164 -6.06 2.75 -16.66
CA ASN A 164 -7.47 2.76 -16.34
C ASN A 164 -7.73 1.71 -15.27
N PHE A 165 -8.43 2.10 -14.21
CA PHE A 165 -8.85 1.23 -13.13
C PHE A 165 -10.36 1.04 -13.19
N ASP A 166 -10.82 -0.21 -13.04
CA ASP A 166 -12.21 -0.56 -12.74
C ASP A 166 -12.21 -1.44 -11.48
N ILE A 167 -12.32 -0.78 -10.32
CA ILE A 167 -12.18 -1.38 -9.00
C ILE A 167 -13.55 -1.33 -8.31
N PRO A 168 -14.33 -2.42 -8.35
CA PRO A 168 -15.62 -2.50 -7.67
C PRO A 168 -15.49 -2.61 -6.14
N ALA A 169 -14.33 -3.02 -5.62
CA ALA A 169 -14.11 -3.11 -4.17
C ALA A 169 -12.62 -3.10 -3.81
N ILE A 170 -12.19 -2.08 -3.07
CA ILE A 170 -10.91 -2.02 -2.37
C ILE A 170 -11.17 -1.73 -0.89
N THR A 171 -10.73 -2.61 0.01
CA THR A 171 -10.96 -2.50 1.45
C THR A 171 -9.67 -2.13 2.15
N LEU A 172 -9.63 -0.96 2.80
CA LEU A 172 -8.47 -0.52 3.58
C LEU A 172 -8.30 -1.40 4.82
N ALA A 173 -7.08 -1.87 5.06
CA ALA A 173 -6.76 -2.72 6.20
C ALA A 173 -6.96 -2.01 7.54
N GLU A 174 -6.55 -0.73 7.62
CA GLU A 174 -6.69 0.06 8.83
C GLU A 174 -8.17 0.39 9.10
N THR A 175 -8.89 1.01 8.18
CA THR A 175 -10.24 1.52 8.52
C THR A 175 -11.35 0.49 8.35
N GLY A 176 -11.09 -0.61 7.63
CA GLY A 176 -12.10 -1.57 7.19
C GLY A 176 -13.04 -1.06 6.11
N VAL A 177 -12.90 0.21 5.70
CA VAL A 177 -13.80 0.82 4.73
C VAL A 177 -13.53 0.25 3.34
N THR A 178 -14.62 -0.11 2.65
CA THR A 178 -14.55 -0.52 1.26
C THR A 178 -14.95 0.64 0.36
N TYR A 179 -14.06 0.99 -0.57
CA TYR A 179 -14.30 1.94 -1.64
C TYR A 179 -14.41 1.24 -3.00
N HIS A 180 -14.91 1.97 -3.98
CA HIS A 180 -14.89 1.63 -5.38
C HIS A 180 -14.48 2.85 -6.20
N LEU A 181 -13.86 2.62 -7.35
CA LEU A 181 -13.45 3.67 -8.28
C LEU A 181 -13.41 3.14 -9.72
N LYS A 182 -13.65 4.04 -10.66
CA LYS A 182 -13.49 3.80 -12.09
C LYS A 182 -12.85 5.04 -12.70
N GLU A 183 -11.54 5.07 -12.73
CA GLU A 183 -10.76 6.28 -13.00
C GLU A 183 -9.53 5.95 -13.86
N THR A 184 -9.04 6.96 -14.57
CA THR A 184 -7.77 6.90 -15.29
C THR A 184 -6.71 7.62 -14.47
N LEU A 185 -5.59 6.96 -14.24
CA LEU A 185 -4.42 7.52 -13.59
C LEU A 185 -3.36 7.80 -14.64
N ASN A 186 -2.95 9.05 -14.76
CA ASN A 186 -1.90 9.45 -15.68
C ASN A 186 -0.54 9.43 -14.97
N VAL A 187 0.48 9.02 -15.70
CA VAL A 187 1.87 9.09 -15.27
C VAL A 187 2.60 9.99 -16.25
N GLU A 188 3.19 11.07 -15.76
CA GLU A 188 3.92 12.06 -16.53
C GLU A 188 5.29 12.28 -15.87
N ASN A 189 6.37 12.00 -16.59
CA ASN A 189 7.74 12.12 -16.09
C ASN A 189 7.99 11.40 -14.75
N SER A 190 7.47 10.18 -14.59
CA SER A 190 7.46 9.40 -13.35
C SER A 190 6.64 10.01 -12.20
N GLY A 191 5.88 11.07 -12.47
CA GLY A 191 4.88 11.67 -11.60
C GLY A 191 3.50 11.07 -11.83
N ILE A 192 2.89 10.51 -10.78
CA ILE A 192 1.49 10.09 -10.81
C ILE A 192 0.62 11.33 -10.63
N VAL A 193 -0.17 11.65 -11.65
CA VAL A 193 -1.04 12.83 -11.64
C VAL A 193 -2.47 12.44 -11.29
N PHE A 194 -3.01 13.08 -10.27
CA PHE A 194 -4.40 13.00 -9.87
C PHE A 194 -5.11 14.28 -10.33
N ASP A 195 -5.97 14.16 -11.32
CA ASP A 195 -6.87 15.24 -11.76
C ASP A 195 -8.31 14.80 -11.53
N ASN A 196 -8.95 15.43 -10.54
CA ASN A 196 -10.31 15.11 -10.10
C ASN A 196 -10.55 13.61 -9.86
N PHE A 197 -9.51 12.90 -9.42
CA PHE A 197 -9.55 11.45 -9.24
C PHE A 197 -10.53 11.10 -8.13
N LYS A 198 -11.56 10.31 -8.45
CA LYS A 198 -12.69 10.07 -7.55
C LYS A 198 -12.66 8.66 -6.96
N ILE A 199 -12.81 8.60 -5.64
CA ILE A 199 -13.11 7.37 -4.92
C ILE A 199 -14.48 7.48 -4.25
N SER A 200 -15.23 6.38 -4.20
CA SER A 200 -16.58 6.37 -3.64
C SER A 200 -16.79 5.24 -2.64
N ASP A 201 -17.53 5.50 -1.56
CA ASP A 201 -17.94 4.47 -0.61
C ASP A 201 -19.15 3.66 -1.12
N ALA A 202 -19.53 2.60 -0.41
CA ALA A 202 -20.70 1.76 -0.75
C ALA A 202 -22.05 2.51 -0.80
N THR A 203 -22.10 3.75 -0.29
CA THR A 203 -23.27 4.63 -0.34
C THR A 203 -23.15 5.75 -1.38
N ASN A 204 -22.18 5.67 -2.29
CA ASN A 204 -21.89 6.63 -3.36
C ASN A 204 -21.53 8.05 -2.88
N ASN A 205 -21.12 8.20 -1.61
CA ASN A 205 -20.42 9.40 -1.19
C ASN A 205 -18.98 9.32 -1.68
N SER A 206 -18.40 10.45 -2.07
CA SER A 206 -17.09 10.46 -2.72
C SER A 206 -16.08 11.39 -2.08
N ALA A 207 -14.81 11.04 -2.26
CA ALA A 207 -13.70 11.97 -2.20
C ALA A 207 -13.15 12.22 -3.60
N THR A 208 -12.66 13.43 -3.80
CA THR A 208 -11.92 13.85 -4.98
C THR A 208 -10.49 14.17 -4.56
N ILE A 209 -9.53 13.63 -5.29
CA ILE A 209 -8.10 13.78 -5.05
C ILE A 209 -7.53 14.57 -6.23
N ASN A 210 -6.76 15.61 -5.92
CA ASN A 210 -6.03 16.42 -6.90
C ASN A 210 -4.58 16.56 -6.47
N GLY A 211 -3.64 16.54 -7.41
CA GLY A 211 -2.22 16.76 -7.15
C GLY A 211 -1.34 15.70 -7.78
N GLU A 212 -0.16 15.48 -7.21
CA GLU A 212 0.88 14.64 -7.81
C GLU A 212 1.65 13.83 -6.76
N VAL A 213 2.04 12.61 -7.15
CA VAL A 213 3.02 11.80 -6.42
C VAL A 213 4.19 11.47 -7.35
N LEU A 214 5.36 12.05 -7.08
CA LEU A 214 6.58 11.77 -7.82
C LEU A 214 7.26 10.49 -7.31
N LEU A 215 7.36 9.48 -8.18
CA LEU A 215 8.07 8.23 -7.89
C LEU A 215 9.56 8.40 -8.25
N SER A 216 10.41 8.67 -7.25
CA SER A 216 11.86 8.75 -7.45
C SER A 216 12.61 7.78 -6.54
N MET A 217 13.51 6.99 -7.13
CA MET A 217 14.34 5.99 -6.43
C MET A 217 15.47 6.62 -5.61
N GLU A 218 15.93 7.84 -5.96
CA GLU A 218 17.16 8.45 -5.43
C GLU A 218 16.94 9.56 -4.38
N LYS A 219 15.86 9.47 -3.59
CA LYS A 219 15.52 10.36 -2.44
C LYS A 219 14.70 11.62 -2.73
N ASN A 220 14.20 11.80 -3.96
CA ASN A 220 13.35 12.95 -4.31
C ASN A 220 11.90 12.54 -4.56
N SER A 221 11.38 11.50 -3.88
CA SER A 221 9.94 11.27 -3.93
C SER A 221 9.24 12.45 -3.28
N ASN A 222 8.15 12.88 -3.88
CA ASN A 222 7.39 14.02 -3.41
C ASN A 222 5.92 13.70 -3.52
N ILE A 223 5.19 13.98 -2.46
CA ILE A 223 3.74 13.84 -2.38
C ILE A 223 3.21 15.25 -2.20
N ASN A 224 2.22 15.62 -3.02
CA ASN A 224 1.46 16.84 -2.85
C ASN A 224 0.03 16.59 -3.36
N LEU A 225 -0.87 16.28 -2.43
CA LEU A 225 -2.25 15.92 -2.74
C LEU A 225 -3.21 16.78 -1.92
N ASN A 226 -4.30 17.18 -2.56
CA ASN A 226 -5.46 17.80 -1.94
C ASN A 226 -6.63 16.83 -2.05
N ILE A 227 -7.25 16.51 -0.93
CA ILE A 227 -8.35 15.56 -0.83
C ILE A 227 -9.57 16.29 -0.26
N SER A 228 -10.64 16.36 -1.05
CA SER A 228 -11.94 16.87 -0.61
C SER A 228 -12.93 15.73 -0.58
N ALA A 229 -13.48 15.44 0.60
CA ALA A 229 -14.44 14.37 0.85
C ALA A 229 -15.76 14.94 1.37
N LYS A 230 -16.89 14.42 0.90
CA LYS A 230 -18.21 14.81 1.40
C LYS A 230 -19.00 13.61 1.89
N LYS A 231 -19.22 13.55 3.21
CA LYS A 231 -19.95 12.46 3.89
C LYS A 231 -19.40 11.06 3.56
N LEU A 232 -18.11 10.98 3.26
CA LEU A 232 -17.44 9.73 2.92
C LEU A 232 -17.34 8.86 4.16
N ARG A 233 -17.56 7.55 4.02
CA ARG A 233 -17.23 6.60 5.09
C ARG A 233 -15.73 6.63 5.37
N ILE A 234 -15.36 6.78 6.65
CA ILE A 234 -13.96 6.79 7.11
C ILE A 234 -13.64 5.67 8.10
N LEU A 235 -14.66 5.02 8.69
CA LEU A 235 -14.51 3.85 9.57
C LEU A 235 -15.62 2.82 9.28
N GLU A 236 -15.27 1.53 9.23
CA GLU A 236 -16.21 0.42 9.10
C GLU A 236 -15.76 -0.80 9.94
N ASN A 237 -16.13 -0.78 11.24
CA ASN A 237 -16.13 -1.87 12.22
C ASN A 237 -14.85 -2.73 12.35
N SER A 238 -13.72 -2.32 11.77
CA SER A 238 -12.43 -3.00 11.95
C SER A 238 -11.77 -2.46 13.21
N TYR A 239 -11.49 -3.35 14.18
CA TYR A 239 -10.82 -2.97 15.42
C TYR A 239 -9.44 -2.41 15.08
N GLN A 240 -9.16 -1.20 15.56
CA GLN A 240 -7.88 -0.52 15.40
C GLN A 240 -7.42 0.07 16.73
N PRO A 241 -6.10 0.17 16.96
CA PRO A 241 -5.56 0.74 18.20
C PRO A 241 -5.99 2.18 18.47
N LEU A 242 -6.29 2.94 17.41
CA LEU A 242 -6.64 4.36 17.49
C LEU A 242 -8.14 4.59 17.75
N ALA A 243 -8.97 4.10 16.83
CA ALA A 243 -10.42 4.18 16.92
C ALA A 243 -11.05 3.23 15.90
N TYR A 244 -12.24 2.73 16.22
CA TYR A 244 -13.03 1.92 15.30
C TYR A 244 -14.52 2.26 15.41
N GLY A 245 -15.35 1.67 14.56
CA GLY A 245 -16.79 1.89 14.55
C GLY A 245 -17.32 2.22 13.16
N ASN A 246 -18.37 3.02 13.09
CA ASN A 246 -19.03 3.35 11.82
C ASN A 246 -19.18 4.86 11.72
N ALA A 247 -18.23 5.50 11.04
CA ALA A 247 -18.17 6.95 10.95
C ALA A 247 -18.09 7.42 9.51
N ARG A 248 -18.81 8.50 9.22
CA ARG A 248 -18.69 9.27 7.98
C ARG A 248 -18.12 10.64 8.31
N ALA A 249 -17.44 11.25 7.36
CA ALA A 249 -16.93 12.60 7.51
C ALA A 249 -16.99 13.40 6.21
N THR A 250 -17.08 14.72 6.37
CA THR A 250 -16.68 15.69 5.36
C THR A 250 -15.29 16.17 5.73
N ALA A 251 -14.37 16.21 4.78
CA ALA A 251 -12.98 16.53 5.06
C ALA A 251 -12.35 17.30 3.90
N ASP A 252 -11.46 18.20 4.25
CA ASP A 252 -10.57 18.90 3.33
C ASP A 252 -9.15 18.70 3.87
N LEU A 253 -8.35 17.90 3.19
CA LEU A 253 -7.03 17.47 3.64
C LEU A 253 -5.95 17.78 2.59
N GLU A 254 -4.80 18.21 3.06
CA GLU A 254 -3.56 18.28 2.31
C GLU A 254 -2.63 17.16 2.77
N VAL A 255 -2.11 16.38 1.83
CA VAL A 255 -1.10 15.35 2.06
C VAL A 255 0.18 15.77 1.36
N SER A 256 1.25 15.99 2.10
CA SER A 256 2.53 16.46 1.58
C SER A 256 3.72 15.67 2.13
N GLY A 257 4.89 15.85 1.53
CA GLY A 257 6.16 15.29 2.02
C GLY A 257 6.73 14.22 1.10
N ASP A 258 7.35 13.19 1.67
CA ASP A 258 7.95 12.08 0.92
C ASP A 258 7.54 10.72 1.52
N PHE A 259 7.95 9.61 0.92
CA PHE A 259 7.60 8.27 1.42
C PHE A 259 8.18 7.94 2.81
N LYS A 260 9.10 8.74 3.33
CA LYS A 260 9.68 8.59 4.66
C LYS A 260 9.04 9.53 5.69
N ASN A 261 8.42 10.62 5.26
CA ASN A 261 7.82 11.64 6.12
C ASN A 261 6.55 12.16 5.45
N ILE A 262 5.46 11.42 5.60
CA ILE A 262 4.16 11.84 5.10
C ILE A 262 3.54 12.79 6.12
N LYS A 263 3.09 13.95 5.68
CA LYS A 263 2.36 14.92 6.49
C LYS A 263 0.95 15.08 5.99
N VAL A 264 -0.02 14.94 6.89
CA VAL A 264 -1.44 15.19 6.63
C VAL A 264 -1.89 16.39 7.45
N MET A 265 -2.54 17.36 6.82
CA MET A 265 -3.16 18.47 7.55
C MET A 265 -4.52 18.83 6.99
N GLY A 266 -5.35 19.48 7.78
CA GLY A 266 -6.62 20.01 7.30
C GLY A 266 -7.74 19.84 8.31
N SER A 267 -8.97 19.68 7.82
CA SER A 267 -10.15 19.61 8.67
C SER A 267 -11.00 18.38 8.39
N VAL A 268 -11.58 17.83 9.45
CA VAL A 268 -12.48 16.68 9.40
C VAL A 268 -13.70 16.98 10.27
N THR A 269 -14.88 16.93 9.68
CA THR A 269 -16.15 17.03 10.42
C THR A 269 -16.93 15.74 10.26
N THR A 270 -17.24 15.05 11.36
CA THR A 270 -18.06 13.82 11.29
C THR A 270 -19.43 14.12 10.71
N ASP A 271 -20.06 13.21 9.98
CA ASP A 271 -21.46 13.33 9.58
C ASP A 271 -22.38 12.82 10.69
N ASN A 272 -23.67 13.12 10.57
CA ASN A 272 -24.68 12.73 11.53
C ASN A 272 -24.72 11.21 11.75
N ASN A 273 -25.01 10.81 13.00
CA ASN A 273 -25.12 9.42 13.43
C ASN A 273 -23.83 8.59 13.24
N SER A 274 -22.67 9.23 13.14
CA SER A 274 -21.39 8.53 13.21
C SER A 274 -21.22 7.90 14.59
N LYS A 275 -20.64 6.70 14.65
CA LYS A 275 -20.28 5.99 15.87
C LYS A 275 -18.76 5.78 15.88
N ILE A 276 -18.09 6.39 16.85
CA ILE A 276 -16.65 6.29 17.05
C ILE A 276 -16.42 5.61 18.39
N ILE A 277 -15.57 4.60 18.39
CA ILE A 277 -15.19 3.82 19.57
C ILE A 277 -13.70 3.99 19.74
N VAL A 278 -13.29 4.57 20.86
CA VAL A 278 -11.89 4.79 21.22
C VAL A 278 -11.54 3.78 22.31
N PRO A 279 -10.64 2.82 22.04
CA PRO A 279 -10.07 2.00 23.10
C PRO A 279 -9.18 2.91 23.96
N PHE A 280 -9.43 2.93 25.27
CA PHE A 280 -8.63 3.67 26.23
C PHE A 280 -7.71 2.69 26.95
N ASP A 281 -6.44 2.69 26.56
CA ASP A 281 -5.39 1.99 27.29
C ASP A 281 -4.92 2.90 28.44
N ALA A 282 -4.93 2.38 29.66
CA ALA A 282 -4.73 3.15 30.89
C ALA A 282 -3.26 3.58 31.12
N ALA A 283 -2.43 3.60 30.07
CA ALA A 283 -1.05 4.05 30.11
C ALA A 283 -0.93 5.51 29.63
N SER A 284 -1.63 6.44 30.31
CA SER A 284 -1.28 7.85 30.24
C SER A 284 -1.31 8.44 31.64
N ASP A 285 -0.17 8.96 32.08
CA ASP A 285 -0.06 9.76 33.31
C ASP A 285 -1.01 10.95 33.19
N ILE A 286 -2.16 10.83 33.84
CA ILE A 286 -3.05 11.95 34.11
C ILE A 286 -2.34 12.74 35.20
N GLY A 287 -1.85 13.94 34.85
CA GLY A 287 -1.35 14.89 35.84
C GLY A 287 -2.38 15.10 36.94
N ASP A 288 -1.93 14.89 38.18
CA ASP A 288 -2.65 15.00 39.46
C ASP A 288 -4.02 15.67 39.37
N ASN A 289 -5.07 14.86 39.21
CA ASN A 289 -6.43 15.23 39.60
C ASN A 289 -6.90 14.21 40.64
N ASP A 290 -6.94 14.66 41.90
CA ASP A 290 -7.16 13.89 43.15
C ASP A 290 -8.52 13.14 43.28
N PHE A 291 -9.26 12.90 42.20
CA PHE A 291 -10.60 12.29 42.27
C PHE A 291 -10.71 10.90 41.65
N ILE A 292 -9.67 10.39 40.99
CA ILE A 292 -9.72 9.06 40.37
C ILE A 292 -8.41 8.33 40.62
N THR A 293 -8.47 7.27 41.44
CA THR A 293 -7.35 6.36 41.70
C THR A 293 -7.61 5.02 41.01
N PHE A 294 -6.80 4.66 40.02
CA PHE A 294 -6.78 3.31 39.44
C PHE A 294 -5.48 2.59 39.79
N ILE A 295 -5.60 1.28 40.01
CA ILE A 295 -4.51 0.43 40.49
C ILE A 295 -3.82 -0.24 39.27
N ASN A 296 -2.49 -0.20 39.33
CA ASN A 296 -1.43 -0.63 38.40
C ASN A 296 -1.72 -1.83 37.46
N PRO A 297 -1.45 -1.72 36.13
CA PRO A 297 -1.66 -2.78 35.13
C PRO A 297 -0.41 -3.65 34.93
N ALA A 298 -0.38 -4.84 35.51
CA ALA A 298 0.68 -5.84 35.27
C ALA A 298 0.22 -7.08 34.49
N ASP A 299 -1.05 -7.18 34.09
CA ASP A 299 -1.63 -8.42 33.57
C ASP A 299 -2.35 -8.31 32.21
N SER A 300 -2.29 -7.17 31.52
CA SER A 300 -3.00 -6.98 30.24
C SER A 300 -2.58 -7.99 29.16
N ALA A 301 -1.32 -8.43 29.14
CA ALA A 301 -0.80 -9.36 28.14
C ALA A 301 -1.49 -10.75 28.13
N LYS A 302 -2.11 -11.20 29.24
CA LYS A 302 -2.74 -12.55 29.33
C LYS A 302 -4.23 -12.57 28.98
N TYR A 303 -4.89 -11.42 28.85
CA TYR A 303 -6.31 -11.35 28.51
C TYR A 303 -6.55 -11.51 26.99
N TYR A 304 -5.59 -11.10 26.16
CA TYR A 304 -5.71 -11.09 24.70
C TYR A 304 -5.79 -12.48 24.06
N GLU A 305 -5.16 -13.51 24.64
CA GLU A 305 -5.26 -14.89 24.12
C GLU A 305 -6.63 -15.55 24.38
N ARG A 306 -7.40 -15.07 25.38
CA ARG A 306 -8.59 -15.78 25.86
C ARG A 306 -9.90 -15.31 25.20
N ASN A 307 -9.93 -14.12 24.60
CA ASN A 307 -11.15 -13.53 24.03
C ASN A 307 -11.16 -13.40 22.50
N GLY A 308 -10.18 -13.98 21.80
CA GLY A 308 -10.18 -14.00 20.33
C GLY A 308 -10.13 -12.61 19.68
N ILE A 309 -9.64 -11.60 20.40
CA ILE A 309 -9.33 -10.29 19.82
C ILE A 309 -8.07 -10.48 19.00
N LEU A 310 -8.24 -10.59 17.69
CA LEU A 310 -7.15 -10.72 16.74
C LEU A 310 -6.34 -9.41 16.81
N PHE A 311 -5.20 -9.45 17.49
CA PHE A 311 -4.17 -8.43 17.33
C PHE A 311 -3.67 -8.56 15.89
N ILE A 312 -4.07 -7.64 15.01
CA ILE A 312 -3.37 -7.40 13.76
C ILE A 312 -2.26 -6.43 14.16
N PRO A 313 -0.98 -6.85 14.19
CA PRO A 313 0.11 -5.92 14.35
C PRO A 313 -0.04 -4.85 13.27
N THR A 314 0.01 -3.57 13.66
CA THR A 314 0.07 -2.47 12.70
C THR A 314 1.38 -2.62 11.92
N GLY A 315 1.31 -3.27 10.76
CA GLY A 315 2.44 -3.49 9.85
C GLY A 315 2.90 -2.21 9.15
N SER A 316 2.16 -1.11 9.27
CA SER A 316 2.56 0.17 8.68
C SER A 316 3.64 0.84 9.53
N THR A 317 4.89 0.65 9.12
CA THR A 317 6.09 1.35 9.61
C THR A 317 6.25 2.75 9.01
N THR A 318 5.24 3.25 8.29
CA THR A 318 5.34 4.53 7.58
C THR A 318 5.29 5.69 8.59
N PRO A 319 6.32 6.55 8.67
CA PRO A 319 6.30 7.70 9.56
C PRO A 319 5.27 8.72 9.07
N LEU A 320 4.06 8.62 9.61
CA LEU A 320 2.94 9.49 9.32
C LEU A 320 2.80 10.55 10.41
N THR A 321 2.84 11.81 9.99
CA THR A 321 2.46 12.95 10.83
C THR A 321 1.09 13.45 10.42
N PHE A 322 0.27 13.85 11.40
CA PHE A 322 -0.99 14.53 11.09
C PHE A 322 -1.23 15.69 12.04
N ASP A 323 -1.84 16.76 11.52
CA ASP A 323 -2.29 17.95 12.24
C ASP A 323 -3.70 18.30 11.74
N VAL A 324 -4.74 17.88 12.46
CA VAL A 324 -6.13 17.92 11.97
C VAL A 324 -7.05 18.66 12.93
N ASP A 325 -7.79 19.63 12.38
CA ASP A 325 -8.95 20.24 13.03
C ASP A 325 -10.16 19.31 12.91
N PHE A 326 -10.54 18.70 14.02
CA PHE A 326 -11.61 17.70 14.10
C PHE A 326 -12.86 18.25 14.78
N LYS A 327 -13.99 18.19 14.08
CA LYS A 327 -15.30 18.58 14.61
C LYS A 327 -16.23 17.39 14.71
N LEU A 328 -16.80 17.19 15.90
CA LEU A 328 -17.79 16.17 16.15
C LEU A 328 -19.20 16.76 16.04
N ASN A 329 -20.01 16.20 15.15
CA ASN A 329 -21.42 16.56 15.05
C ASN A 329 -22.21 16.09 16.29
N PRO A 330 -23.16 16.88 16.84
CA PRO A 330 -23.88 16.59 18.09
C PRO A 330 -24.61 15.24 18.13
N THR A 331 -25.01 14.74 16.96
CA THR A 331 -25.71 13.47 16.83
C THR A 331 -24.77 12.27 16.80
N SER A 332 -23.46 12.48 16.70
CA SER A 332 -22.45 11.42 16.70
C SER A 332 -22.32 10.79 18.10
N GLU A 333 -22.12 9.49 18.14
CA GLU A 333 -21.88 8.72 19.36
C GLU A 333 -20.39 8.44 19.51
N VAL A 334 -19.83 8.82 20.66
CA VAL A 334 -18.47 8.46 21.05
C VAL A 334 -18.56 7.46 22.20
N GLN A 335 -17.90 6.31 22.03
CA GLN A 335 -17.73 5.30 23.06
C GLN A 335 -16.27 5.26 23.47
N VAL A 336 -16.01 5.36 24.77
CA VAL A 336 -14.68 5.13 25.35
C VAL A 336 -14.75 3.79 26.07
N LEU A 337 -13.91 2.85 25.65
CA LEU A 337 -13.79 1.53 26.26
C LEU A 337 -12.63 1.56 27.24
N PHE A 338 -12.91 1.31 28.52
CA PHE A 338 -11.88 1.28 29.55
C PHE A 338 -11.42 -0.16 29.73
N GLU A 339 -10.20 -0.46 29.28
CA GLU A 339 -9.67 -1.83 29.27
C GLU A 339 -9.32 -2.34 30.68
N SER A 340 -9.13 -1.45 31.66
CA SER A 340 -8.76 -1.83 33.03
C SER A 340 -9.90 -2.52 33.81
N ASN A 341 -11.17 -2.35 33.42
CA ASN A 341 -12.33 -2.77 34.22
C ASN A 341 -13.40 -3.44 33.34
N SER A 342 -13.24 -4.74 33.04
CA SER A 342 -14.33 -5.71 32.81
C SER A 342 -15.46 -5.35 31.82
N GLY A 343 -15.20 -4.50 30.83
CA GLY A 343 -16.18 -4.04 29.85
C GLY A 343 -16.93 -2.77 30.25
N SER A 344 -16.34 -1.90 31.08
CA SER A 344 -16.86 -0.57 31.37
C SER A 344 -16.82 0.32 30.11
N VAL A 345 -17.92 1.02 29.84
CA VAL A 345 -18.08 1.83 28.62
C VAL A 345 -18.70 3.18 28.96
N LEU A 346 -18.01 4.26 28.61
CA LEU A 346 -18.61 5.58 28.54
C LEU A 346 -19.22 5.76 27.15
N LYS A 347 -20.53 5.98 27.07
CA LYS A 347 -21.24 6.29 25.83
C LYS A 347 -21.71 7.73 25.89
N THR A 348 -21.31 8.56 24.94
CA THR A 348 -21.63 9.99 24.93
C THR A 348 -22.09 10.43 23.56
N ARG A 349 -22.92 11.48 23.54
CA ARG A 349 -23.25 12.27 22.36
C ARG A 349 -23.07 13.73 22.73
N GLY A 350 -22.43 14.47 21.85
CA GLY A 350 -22.01 15.82 22.14
C GLY A 350 -21.31 16.47 20.97
N THR A 351 -20.87 17.69 21.22
CA THR A 351 -20.11 18.49 20.26
C THR A 351 -18.65 18.52 20.67
N ALA A 352 -17.75 18.49 19.70
CA ALA A 352 -16.33 18.61 19.94
C ALA A 352 -15.71 19.55 18.90
N ASP A 353 -14.77 20.37 19.34
CA ASP A 353 -13.84 21.09 18.48
C ASP A 353 -12.44 20.76 19.01
N LEU A 354 -11.75 19.86 18.31
CA LEU A 354 -10.51 19.23 18.75
C LEU A 354 -9.43 19.45 17.71
N PHE A 355 -8.24 19.83 18.16
CA PHE A 355 -7.03 19.71 17.38
C PHE A 355 -6.37 18.37 17.71
N ILE A 356 -6.20 17.52 16.71
CA ILE A 356 -5.58 16.19 16.84
C ILE A 356 -4.26 16.21 16.09
N SER A 357 -3.17 15.94 16.79
CA SER A 357 -1.82 15.86 16.21
C SER A 357 -1.13 14.55 16.55
N ARG A 358 -0.34 14.02 15.60
CA ARG A 358 0.57 12.88 15.80
C ARG A 358 1.90 13.20 15.13
N ASN A 359 2.98 12.95 15.85
CA ASN A 359 4.33 13.06 15.29
C ASN A 359 4.83 11.72 14.71
N GLN A 360 5.98 11.77 14.03
CA GLN A 360 6.64 10.63 13.41
C GLN A 360 7.06 9.50 14.38
N PHE A 361 7.04 9.77 15.69
CA PHE A 361 7.33 8.81 16.76
C PHE A 361 6.05 8.27 17.41
N GLU A 362 4.92 8.43 16.73
CA GLU A 362 3.60 7.97 17.16
C GLU A 362 3.05 8.64 18.42
N LYS A 363 3.71 9.68 18.94
CA LYS A 363 3.19 10.46 20.05
C LYS A 363 2.01 11.28 19.56
N GLN A 364 0.86 11.04 20.17
CA GLN A 364 -0.39 11.70 19.85
C GLN A 364 -0.74 12.76 20.89
N THR A 365 -1.46 13.79 20.45
CA THR A 365 -1.93 14.88 21.29
C THR A 365 -3.30 15.31 20.79
N ILE A 366 -4.27 15.37 21.69
CA ILE A 366 -5.63 15.82 21.42
C ILE A 366 -5.90 17.01 22.34
N ILE A 367 -6.20 18.16 21.77
CA ILE A 367 -6.43 19.41 22.50
C ILE A 367 -7.75 19.99 22.04
N GLY A 368 -8.62 20.37 22.98
CA GLY A 368 -9.83 21.10 22.65
C GLY A 368 -10.97 20.81 23.61
N ASP A 369 -12.14 21.30 23.23
CA ASP A 369 -13.35 21.20 24.04
C ASP A 369 -14.21 20.03 23.56
N TYR A 370 -14.63 19.18 24.50
CA TYR A 370 -15.67 18.19 24.28
C TYR A 370 -16.85 18.45 25.22
N ARG A 371 -17.99 18.85 24.65
CA ARG A 371 -19.21 19.12 25.40
C ARG A 371 -20.19 17.95 25.24
N VAL A 372 -20.30 17.16 26.31
CA VAL A 372 -21.30 16.10 26.40
C VAL A 372 -22.70 16.73 26.56
N GLU A 373 -23.60 16.41 25.64
CA GLU A 373 -25.01 16.80 25.73
C GLU A 373 -25.83 15.72 26.45
N ARG A 374 -25.50 14.46 26.20
CA ARG A 374 -26.08 13.30 26.87
C ARG A 374 -25.11 12.14 26.86
N GLY A 375 -25.17 11.31 27.88
CA GLY A 375 -24.35 10.11 27.94
C GLY A 375 -24.81 9.16 29.01
N SER A 376 -24.23 7.97 29.00
CA SER A 376 -24.33 6.99 30.06
C SER A 376 -22.97 6.37 30.29
N PHE A 377 -22.68 6.07 31.55
CA PHE A 377 -21.52 5.29 31.93
C PHE A 377 -22.01 3.94 32.39
N TYR A 378 -21.63 2.89 31.67
CA TYR A 378 -21.81 1.52 32.14
C TYR A 378 -20.54 1.13 32.88
N TYR A 379 -20.70 0.89 34.18
CA TYR A 379 -19.62 0.41 35.02
C TYR A 379 -19.79 -1.08 35.27
N SER A 380 -18.75 -1.85 34.95
CA SER A 380 -18.69 -3.27 35.24
C SER A 380 -17.76 -3.47 36.44
N LEU A 381 -18.25 -4.17 37.47
CA LEU A 381 -17.47 -4.58 38.63
C LEU A 381 -16.93 -5.99 38.35
N GLU A 382 -15.61 -6.12 38.23
CA GLU A 382 -14.98 -7.43 38.31
C GLU A 382 -14.71 -7.76 39.78
N ASN A 383 -15.12 -8.97 40.20
CA ASN A 383 -14.91 -9.54 41.54
C ASN A 383 -15.61 -8.80 42.70
N ILE A 384 -16.93 -9.00 42.83
CA ILE A 384 -17.51 -9.06 44.18
C ILE A 384 -17.27 -10.48 44.69
N VAL A 385 -16.26 -10.68 45.54
CA VAL A 385 -16.05 -11.92 46.31
C VAL A 385 -16.88 -11.87 47.58
#